data_AF-A0A3S1LK68-F1
#
_entry.id   AF-A0A3S1LK68-F1
#
_cell.length_a   1.000
_cell.length_b   1.000
_cell.length_c   1.000
_cell.angle_alpha   90.00
_cell.angle_beta   90.00
_cell.angle_gamma   90.00
#
_symmetry.space_group_name_H-M   'P 1'
#
loop_
_entity.id
_entity.type
_entity.pdbx_description
1 polymer ?
#
loop_
_entity_poly.entity_id
_entity_poly.type
_entity_poly.pdbx_seq_one_letter_code
_entity_poly.pdbx_strand_id
1 'polypeptide(L)'
;ADVPQTKIIVFYPKGGVSHIQEQQMLTQKGENVHVVGIDGNFDQAQTAVKEMFNNKVLHDQLLKNNKQFSSANSMNIGRLIPQVAYYIYAYAQLVKTGQITDGEEINFSVPTGNFGNILAAYYAKKLGLPVHQLICASNKNNVLT
;
A
#
# COMPACT_ATOMS: atom_id res chain seq x y z
N ALA A 1 15.68 -11.80 -1.38
CA ALA A 1 16.21 -10.95 -2.46
C ALA A 1 16.60 -9.64 -1.80
N ASP A 2 17.83 -9.58 -1.33
CA ASP A 2 18.27 -8.47 -0.49
C ASP A 2 18.50 -7.23 -1.36
N VAL A 3 18.04 -6.09 -0.87
CA VAL A 3 18.33 -4.80 -1.48
C VAL A 3 19.44 -4.16 -0.63
N PRO A 4 20.60 -3.84 -1.22
CA PRO A 4 21.68 -3.16 -0.50
C PRO A 4 21.18 -1.92 0.24
N GLN A 5 21.75 -1.66 1.43
CA GLN A 5 21.43 -0.51 2.28
C GLN A 5 19.97 -0.44 2.77
N THR A 6 19.17 -1.49 2.57
CA THR A 6 17.78 -1.54 3.01
C THR A 6 17.59 -2.61 4.07
N LYS A 7 16.89 -2.29 5.16
CA LYS A 7 16.38 -3.26 6.14
C LYS A 7 14.88 -3.10 6.28
N ILE A 8 14.18 -4.22 6.36
CA ILE A 8 12.73 -4.29 6.48
C ILE A 8 12.40 -4.87 7.84
N ILE A 9 11.55 -4.18 8.59
CA ILE A 9 11.03 -4.68 9.87
C ILE A 9 9.51 -4.68 9.77
N VAL A 10 8.90 -5.85 9.93
CA VAL A 10 7.45 -6.04 9.89
C VAL A 10 6.96 -6.36 11.29
N PHE A 11 6.04 -5.53 11.82
CA PHE A 11 5.36 -5.78 13.08
C PHE A 11 3.95 -6.31 12.79
N TYR A 12 3.57 -7.42 13.42
CA TYR A 12 2.24 -8.00 13.28
C TYR A 12 1.71 -8.50 14.64
N PRO A 13 0.40 -8.41 14.91
CA PRO A 13 -0.17 -8.97 16.14
C PRO A 13 -0.14 -10.49 16.10
N LYS A 14 0.44 -11.13 17.13
CA LYS A 14 0.42 -12.60 17.25
C LYS A 14 -1.03 -13.09 17.31
N GLY A 15 -1.37 -14.06 16.47
CA GLY A 15 -2.74 -14.56 16.33
C GLY A 15 -3.76 -13.60 15.69
N GLY A 16 -3.33 -12.37 15.33
CA GLY A 16 -4.17 -11.37 14.67
C GLY A 16 -4.05 -11.37 13.13
N VAL A 17 -3.35 -12.34 12.56
CA VAL A 17 -3.23 -12.58 11.12
C VAL A 17 -3.58 -14.03 10.80
N SER A 18 -4.03 -14.31 9.58
CA SER A 18 -4.26 -15.69 9.15
C SER A 18 -2.96 -16.48 9.13
N HIS A 19 -3.05 -17.80 9.31
CA HIS A 19 -1.89 -18.69 9.28
C HIS A 19 -1.10 -18.57 7.96
N ILE A 20 -1.80 -18.44 6.82
CA ILE A 20 -1.15 -18.26 5.52
C ILE A 20 -0.35 -16.95 5.46
N GLN A 21 -0.91 -15.84 5.96
CA GLN A 21 -0.21 -14.55 6.00
C GLN A 21 1.02 -14.61 6.93
N GLU A 22 0.88 -15.25 8.09
CA GLU A 22 1.99 -15.45 9.01
C GLU A 22 3.12 -16.25 8.35
N GLN A 23 2.80 -17.37 7.70
CA GLN A 23 3.78 -18.17 6.98
C GLN A 23 4.45 -17.39 5.85
N GLN A 24 3.69 -16.59 5.08
CA GLN A 24 4.26 -15.72 4.05
C GLN A 24 5.29 -14.72 4.61
N MET A 25 5.03 -14.16 5.79
CA MET A 25 5.97 -13.23 6.43
C MET A 25 7.19 -13.98 6.97
N LEU A 26 6.99 -15.05 7.72
CA LEU A 26 8.07 -15.77 8.43
C LEU A 26 8.99 -16.56 7.51
N THR A 27 8.48 -17.03 6.36
CA THR A 27 9.28 -17.82 5.40
C THR A 27 9.98 -16.96 4.35
N GLN A 28 9.87 -15.63 4.44
CA GLN A 28 10.49 -14.72 3.49
C GLN A 28 12.01 -14.86 3.49
N LYS A 29 12.61 -15.02 2.30
CA LYS A 29 14.06 -15.18 2.13
C LYS A 29 14.76 -13.82 2.02
N GLY A 30 15.80 -13.63 2.82
CA GLY A 30 16.68 -12.47 2.76
C GLY A 30 17.21 -12.10 4.14
N GLU A 31 18.49 -11.74 4.21
CA GLU A 31 19.13 -11.37 5.48
C GLU A 31 18.70 -9.97 5.96
N ASN A 32 17.99 -9.23 5.09
CA ASN A 32 17.55 -7.86 5.37
C ASN A 32 16.10 -7.75 5.88
N VAL A 33 15.39 -8.86 6.06
CA VAL A 33 14.00 -8.89 6.53
C VAL A 33 13.93 -9.40 7.97
N HIS A 34 13.23 -8.65 8.81
CA HIS A 34 12.95 -9.03 10.19
C HIS A 34 11.45 -8.96 10.44
N VAL A 35 10.86 -10.06 10.92
CA VAL A 35 9.43 -10.14 11.22
C VAL A 35 9.27 -10.33 12.72
N VAL A 36 8.49 -9.46 13.35
CA VAL A 36 8.33 -9.37 14.80
C VAL A 36 6.85 -9.49 15.14
N GLY A 37 6.48 -10.61 15.76
CA GLY A 37 5.17 -10.78 16.37
C GLY A 37 5.07 -9.99 17.67
N ILE A 38 4.09 -9.11 17.78
CA ILE A 38 3.81 -8.33 18.99
C ILE A 38 2.59 -8.89 19.72
N ASP A 39 2.59 -8.75 21.05
CA ASP A 39 1.42 -9.04 21.86
C ASP A 39 0.50 -7.81 21.84
N GLY A 40 -0.69 -7.94 21.25
CA GLY A 40 -1.60 -6.82 21.01
C GLY A 40 -2.39 -6.97 19.71
N ASN A 41 -2.92 -5.86 19.19
CA ASN A 41 -3.72 -5.80 17.97
C ASN A 41 -3.08 -4.91 16.87
N PHE A 42 -3.72 -4.86 15.69
CA PHE A 42 -3.21 -4.10 14.55
C PHE A 42 -3.08 -2.60 14.82
N ASP A 43 -4.05 -1.99 15.51
CA ASP A 43 -4.04 -0.56 15.81
C ASP A 43 -2.93 -0.18 16.80
N GLN A 44 -2.65 -1.06 17.76
CA GLN A 44 -1.50 -0.92 18.66
C GLN A 44 -0.18 -1.00 17.90
N ALA A 45 -0.04 -1.95 16.98
CA ALA A 45 1.14 -2.04 16.11
C ALA A 45 1.34 -0.75 15.31
N GLN A 46 0.27 -0.24 14.69
CA GLN A 46 0.31 0.98 13.90
C GLN A 46 0.65 2.21 14.75
N THR A 47 0.11 2.29 15.96
CA THR A 47 0.37 3.39 16.90
C THR A 47 1.81 3.40 17.35
N ALA A 48 2.35 2.26 17.78
CA ALA A 48 3.76 2.13 18.18
C ALA A 48 4.72 2.51 17.05
N VAL A 49 4.45 2.06 15.82
CA VAL A 49 5.25 2.46 14.65
C VAL A 49 5.17 3.98 14.44
N LYS A 50 3.99 4.59 14.49
CA LYS A 50 3.87 6.06 14.35
C LYS A 50 4.64 6.82 15.43
N GLU A 51 4.60 6.34 16.67
CA GLU A 51 5.38 6.91 17.77
C GLU A 51 6.88 6.83 17.51
N MET A 52 7.38 5.69 17.00
CA MET A 52 8.78 5.54 16.60
C MET A 52 9.19 6.54 15.50
N PHE A 53 8.34 6.76 14.50
CA PHE A 53 8.61 7.72 13.42
C PHE A 53 8.61 9.17 13.90
N ASN A 54 7.83 9.50 14.93
CA ASN A 54 7.74 10.85 15.48
C ASN A 54 8.75 11.11 16.62
N ASN A 55 9.52 10.11 17.03
CA ASN A 55 10.52 10.24 18.09
C ASN A 55 11.78 10.93 17.57
N LYS A 56 11.94 12.22 17.92
CA LYS A 56 13.09 13.04 17.52
C LYS A 56 14.44 12.50 17.99
N VAL A 57 14.50 11.95 19.21
CA VAL A 57 15.75 11.40 19.77
C VAL A 57 16.21 10.18 18.95
N LEU A 58 15.27 9.30 18.63
CA LEU A 58 15.53 8.12 17.81
C LEU A 58 15.92 8.52 16.38
N HIS A 59 15.24 9.51 15.81
CA HIS A 59 15.58 10.07 14.50
C HIS A 59 17.02 10.61 14.45
N ASP A 60 17.42 11.42 15.42
CA ASP A 60 18.77 12.00 15.47
C ASP A 60 19.86 10.93 15.69
N GLN A 61 19.57 9.90 16.48
CA GLN A 61 20.45 8.74 16.64
C GLN A 61 20.63 7.97 15.33
N LEU A 62 19.56 7.78 14.56
CA LEU A 62 19.62 7.10 13.27
C LEU A 62 20.42 7.92 12.25
N LEU A 63 20.18 9.23 12.16
CA LEU A 63 20.92 10.11 11.26
C LEU A 63 22.42 10.11 11.55
N LYS A 64 22.84 10.13 12.82
CA LYS A 64 24.25 9.98 13.22
C LYS A 64 24.88 8.67 12.75
N ASN A 65 24.07 7.63 12.54
CA ASN A 65 24.48 6.33 12.05
C ASN A 65 24.23 6.15 10.53
N ASN A 66 23.97 7.24 9.80
CA ASN A 66 23.61 7.23 8.37
C ASN A 66 22.42 6.32 8.04
N LYS A 67 21.42 6.30 8.93
CA LYS A 67 20.19 5.52 8.79
C LYS A 67 18.98 6.44 8.90
N GLN A 68 17.86 6.02 8.31
CA GLN A 68 16.58 6.71 8.40
C GLN A 68 15.46 5.69 8.36
N PHE A 69 14.39 5.93 9.11
CA PHE A 69 13.16 5.15 8.96
C PHE A 69 12.34 5.63 7.77
N SER A 70 11.78 4.66 7.04
CA SER A 70 10.81 4.89 5.98
C SER A 70 9.68 3.89 6.13
N SER A 71 8.46 4.32 5.83
CA SER A 71 7.27 3.47 5.91
C SER A 71 6.92 2.92 4.53
N ALA A 72 6.66 1.62 4.46
CA ALA A 72 6.09 0.95 3.29
C ALA A 72 4.54 0.97 3.28
N ASN A 73 3.92 1.69 4.23
CA ASN A 73 2.46 1.76 4.31
C ASN A 73 1.86 2.75 3.31
N SER A 74 0.53 2.82 3.25
CA SER A 74 -0.25 3.52 2.20
C SER A 74 -0.04 5.03 2.11
N MET A 75 0.75 5.63 3.01
CA MET A 75 1.14 7.04 2.96
C MET A 75 2.35 7.29 2.01
N ASN A 76 3.02 6.23 1.55
CA ASN A 76 4.18 6.33 0.68
C ASN A 76 3.75 6.58 -0.78
N ILE A 77 4.21 7.69 -1.37
CA ILE A 77 3.92 8.05 -2.77
C ILE A 77 4.40 6.98 -3.77
N GLY A 78 5.45 6.24 -3.41
CA GLY A 78 5.97 5.11 -4.17
C GLY A 78 5.00 3.93 -4.26
N ARG A 79 3.95 3.89 -3.44
CA ARG A 79 2.82 2.95 -3.64
C ARG A 79 1.77 3.51 -4.57
N LEU A 80 1.52 4.82 -4.54
CA LEU A 80 0.43 5.45 -5.27
C LEU A 80 0.71 5.51 -6.77
N ILE A 81 1.93 5.90 -7.16
CA ILE A 81 2.30 6.06 -8.58
C ILE A 81 2.20 4.74 -9.35
N PRO A 82 2.78 3.61 -8.88
CA PRO A 82 2.64 2.34 -9.60
C PRO A 82 1.20 1.85 -9.73
N GLN A 83 0.32 2.24 -8.79
CA GLN A 83 -1.10 1.88 -8.88
C GLN A 83 -1.81 2.56 -10.06
N VAL A 84 -1.35 3.73 -10.49
CA VAL A 84 -1.90 4.42 -11.68
C VAL A 84 -1.70 3.57 -12.95
N ALA A 85 -0.57 2.86 -13.04
CA ALA A 85 -0.18 2.12 -14.23
C ALA A 85 -1.18 1.01 -14.60
N TYR A 86 -1.76 0.31 -13.61
CA TYR A 86 -2.71 -0.76 -13.94
C TYR A 86 -4.08 -0.24 -14.40
N TYR A 87 -4.48 1.00 -14.06
CA TYR A 87 -5.70 1.60 -14.60
C TYR A 87 -5.55 1.90 -16.09
N ILE A 88 -4.41 2.47 -16.47
CA ILE A 88 -4.06 2.73 -17.87
C ILE A 88 -3.95 1.40 -18.63
N TYR A 89 -3.27 0.42 -18.04
CA TYR A 89 -3.13 -0.90 -18.64
C TYR A 89 -4.48 -1.60 -18.84
N ALA A 90 -5.37 -1.57 -17.84
CA ALA A 90 -6.69 -2.17 -17.94
C ALA A 90 -7.51 -1.55 -19.08
N TYR A 91 -7.52 -0.21 -19.19
CA TYR A 91 -8.17 0.49 -20.30
C TYR A 91 -7.59 0.09 -21.66
N ALA A 92 -6.25 0.12 -21.79
CA ALA A 92 -5.57 -0.25 -23.03
C ALA A 92 -5.89 -1.71 -23.45
N GLN A 93 -6.06 -2.61 -22.48
CA GLN A 93 -6.45 -3.99 -22.74
C GLN A 93 -7.90 -4.11 -23.23
N LEU A 94 -8.83 -3.30 -22.72
CA LEU A 94 -10.22 -3.27 -23.21
C LEU A 94 -10.28 -2.76 -24.65
N VAL A 95 -9.53 -1.71 -24.98
CA VAL A 95 -9.40 -1.19 -26.36
C VAL A 95 -8.78 -2.27 -27.26
N LYS A 96 -7.66 -2.87 -26.84
CA LYS A 96 -6.95 -3.91 -27.60
C LYS A 96 -7.81 -5.14 -27.91
N THR A 97 -8.69 -5.51 -26.98
CA THR A 97 -9.59 -6.67 -27.15
C THR A 97 -10.90 -6.32 -27.85
N GLY A 98 -11.10 -5.05 -28.23
CA GLY A 98 -12.29 -4.58 -28.92
C GLY A 98 -13.55 -4.55 -28.05
N GLN A 99 -13.39 -4.59 -26.72
CA GLN A 99 -14.53 -4.48 -25.79
C GLN A 99 -15.06 -3.05 -25.68
N ILE A 100 -14.18 -2.07 -25.93
CA ILE A 100 -14.50 -0.64 -26.01
C ILE A 100 -13.73 -0.02 -27.19
N THR A 101 -14.14 1.15 -27.64
CA THR A 101 -13.36 1.95 -28.59
C THR A 101 -12.39 2.89 -27.87
N ASP A 102 -11.33 3.31 -28.57
CA ASP A 102 -10.43 4.35 -28.03
C ASP A 102 -11.19 5.67 -27.82
N GLY A 103 -11.05 6.25 -26.64
CA GLY A 103 -11.80 7.43 -26.20
C GLY A 103 -13.14 7.12 -25.53
N GLU A 104 -13.63 5.87 -25.55
CA GLU A 104 -14.85 5.49 -24.84
C GLU A 104 -14.64 5.60 -23.33
N GLU A 105 -15.55 6.30 -22.62
CA GLU A 105 -15.44 6.43 -21.17
C GLU A 105 -15.88 5.14 -20.46
N ILE A 106 -15.12 4.74 -19.44
CA ILE A 106 -15.46 3.57 -18.60
C ILE A 106 -15.63 3.93 -17.13
N ASN A 107 -16.31 3.05 -16.40
CA ASN A 107 -16.44 3.13 -14.95
C ASN A 107 -15.43 2.20 -14.27
N PHE A 108 -14.80 2.67 -13.19
CA PHE A 108 -14.02 1.82 -12.30
C PHE A 108 -14.72 1.66 -10.95
N SER A 109 -15.00 0.42 -10.56
CA SER A 109 -15.47 0.08 -9.22
C SER A 109 -14.34 -0.52 -8.40
N VAL A 110 -14.04 0.10 -7.26
CA VAL A 110 -12.84 -0.20 -6.46
C VAL A 110 -13.26 -0.54 -5.04
N PRO A 111 -13.02 -1.78 -4.57
CA PRO A 111 -13.10 -2.13 -3.15
C PRO A 111 -12.16 -1.23 -2.36
N THR A 112 -12.71 -0.32 -1.55
CA THR A 112 -11.96 0.79 -0.97
C THR A 112 -11.95 0.72 0.55
N GLY A 113 -10.74 0.65 1.11
CA GLY A 113 -10.46 0.92 2.52
C GLY A 113 -9.72 2.25 2.66
N ASN A 114 -8.39 2.20 2.69
CA ASN A 114 -7.50 3.37 2.90
C ASN A 114 -7.35 4.31 1.67
N PHE A 115 -8.30 4.33 0.73
CA PHE A 115 -8.38 5.24 -0.43
C PHE A 115 -7.25 5.25 -1.47
N GLY A 116 -6.07 4.71 -1.20
CA GLY A 116 -4.92 4.80 -2.13
C GLY A 116 -5.20 4.24 -3.53
N ASN A 117 -5.96 3.15 -3.62
CA ASN A 117 -6.28 2.51 -4.91
C ASN A 117 -7.20 3.40 -5.77
N ILE A 118 -8.31 3.88 -5.22
CA ILE A 118 -9.22 4.74 -5.98
C ILE A 118 -8.63 6.12 -6.26
N LEU A 119 -7.74 6.62 -5.38
CA LEU A 119 -6.96 7.83 -5.65
C LEU A 119 -6.02 7.65 -6.86
N ALA A 120 -5.44 6.47 -7.04
CA ALA A 120 -4.65 6.18 -8.24
C ALA A 120 -5.52 6.20 -9.51
N ALA A 121 -6.76 5.69 -9.45
CA ALA A 121 -7.73 5.79 -10.54
C ALA A 121 -8.04 7.25 -10.89
N TYR A 122 -8.21 8.09 -9.86
CA TYR A 122 -8.44 9.52 -10.02
C TYR A 122 -7.25 10.21 -10.69
N TYR A 123 -6.02 9.86 -10.33
CA TYR A 123 -4.85 10.36 -11.05
C TYR A 123 -4.76 9.87 -12.49
N ALA A 124 -5.10 8.62 -12.77
CA ALA A 124 -5.20 8.15 -14.15
C ALA A 124 -6.19 9.00 -14.96
N LYS A 125 -7.38 9.29 -14.40
CA LYS A 125 -8.37 10.21 -14.99
C LYS A 125 -7.78 11.60 -15.23
N LYS A 126 -7.04 12.16 -14.27
CA LYS A 126 -6.39 13.47 -14.41
C LYS A 126 -5.25 13.50 -15.43
N LEU A 127 -4.62 12.36 -15.69
CA LEU A 127 -3.61 12.19 -16.73
C LEU A 127 -4.21 12.01 -18.14
N GLY A 128 -5.55 11.94 -18.25
CA GLY A 128 -6.26 11.88 -19.54
C GLY A 128 -6.95 10.54 -19.82
N LEU A 129 -6.97 9.60 -18.88
CA LEU A 129 -7.71 8.36 -19.06
C LEU A 129 -9.23 8.62 -19.16
N PRO A 130 -9.95 8.11 -20.18
CA PRO A 130 -11.39 8.29 -20.33
C PRO A 130 -12.18 7.54 -19.24
N VAL A 131 -12.41 8.21 -18.12
CA VAL A 131 -13.11 7.65 -16.96
C VAL A 131 -14.37 8.43 -16.69
N HIS A 132 -15.51 7.76 -16.80
CA HIS A 132 -16.82 8.32 -16.48
C HIS A 132 -16.98 8.44 -14.96
N GLN A 133 -17.16 7.31 -14.26
CA GLN A 133 -17.32 7.25 -12.80
C GLN A 133 -16.23 6.44 -12.09
N LEU A 134 -15.92 6.89 -10.87
CA LEU A 134 -15.13 6.16 -9.88
C LEU A 134 -16.06 5.78 -8.73
N ILE A 135 -16.27 4.48 -8.53
CA ILE A 135 -17.20 3.94 -7.55
C ILE A 135 -16.40 3.37 -6.38
N CYS A 136 -16.59 3.95 -5.19
CA CYS A 136 -16.04 3.42 -3.95
C CYS A 136 -16.94 2.28 -3.44
N ALA A 137 -16.46 1.04 -3.44
CA ALA A 137 -17.16 -0.07 -2.81
C ALA A 137 -16.61 -0.27 -1.38
N SER A 138 -17.37 0.12 -0.35
CA SER A 138 -17.05 -0.13 1.06
C SER A 138 -17.71 -1.43 1.56
N ASN A 139 -17.12 -2.03 2.60
CA ASN A 139 -17.76 -3.13 3.33
C ASN A 139 -18.51 -2.59 4.56
N LYS A 140 -19.00 -3.48 5.45
CA LYS A 140 -19.72 -3.08 6.67
C LYS A 140 -18.95 -2.11 7.57
N ASN A 141 -17.61 -2.08 7.49
CA ASN A 141 -16.80 -1.02 8.09
C ASN A 141 -16.91 0.21 7.19
N ASN A 142 -18.01 0.92 7.36
CA ASN A 142 -18.42 2.03 6.53
C ASN A 142 -17.66 3.31 6.91
N VAL A 143 -16.33 3.30 6.79
CA VAL A 143 -15.47 4.42 7.23
C VAL A 143 -15.63 5.68 6.34
N LEU A 144 -16.43 5.60 5.27
CA LEU A 144 -16.46 6.56 4.17
C LEU A 144 -17.82 7.24 3.96
N THR A 145 -18.87 6.78 4.65
CA THR A 145 -20.21 7.39 4.64
C THR A 145 -20.84 7.31 6.01
#